data_AF-A0AB36SVX1-F1
#
_entry.id   AF-A0AB36SVX1-F1
#
_cell.length_a   1.000
_cell.length_b   1.000
_cell.length_c   1.000
_cell.angle_alpha   90.00
_cell.angle_beta   90.00
_cell.angle_gamma   90.00
#
_symmetry.space_group_name_H-M   'P 1'
#
loop_
_entity.id
_entity.type
_entity.pdbx_description
1 polymer ?
#
loop_
_entity_poly.entity_id
_entity_poly.type
_entity_poly.pdbx_seq_one_letter_code
_entity_poly.pdbx_strand_id
1 'polypeptide(L)'
;MSAHEKEHATKVDAKRPLVVADVLSFEGMAFLVAYLYESTYTIAQIITPITKIHDEGSTLSDALHEIVRVNFNLADPIAFDLYTSSDLLIAETLASPYILGQLKDKSETSECQRCIDHPYIQEALHDLYVEPYREKRKAKREAKRKDRSIFRKVGEWIKEMFRKARV
;
A
#
# COMPACT_ATOMS: atom_id res chain seq x y z
N MET A 1 12.29 -0.44 31.69
CA MET A 1 12.38 -1.00 30.33
C MET A 1 11.67 -0.08 29.37
N SER A 2 12.39 0.39 28.34
CA SER A 2 11.86 1.20 27.25
C SER A 2 10.81 0.41 26.44
N ALA A 3 9.88 1.10 25.77
CA ALA A 3 8.90 0.45 24.88
C ALA A 3 9.59 -0.41 23.80
N HIS A 4 10.74 0.07 23.30
CA HIS A 4 11.59 -0.66 22.36
C HIS A 4 12.10 -2.00 22.93
N GLU A 5 12.53 -2.04 24.19
CA GLU A 5 13.09 -3.26 24.81
C GLU A 5 12.04 -4.37 24.97
N LYS A 6 10.77 -4.00 25.21
CA LYS A 6 9.66 -4.95 25.28
C LYS A 6 9.29 -5.52 23.91
N GLU A 7 9.31 -4.70 22.86
CA GLU A 7 9.04 -5.14 21.48
C GLU A 7 10.06 -6.15 20.97
N HIS A 8 11.34 -5.98 21.35
CA HIS A 8 12.39 -6.91 20.97
C HIS A 8 12.28 -8.25 21.68
N ALA A 9 11.85 -8.30 22.95
CA ALA A 9 11.76 -9.53 23.72
C ALA A 9 10.73 -10.53 23.16
N THR A 10 9.60 -10.05 22.62
CA THR A 10 8.55 -10.91 22.04
C THR A 10 8.95 -11.53 20.69
N LYS A 11 9.99 -11.01 20.03
CA LYS A 11 10.44 -11.42 18.69
C LYS A 11 11.59 -12.42 18.69
N VAL A 12 12.18 -12.71 19.85
CA VAL A 12 13.39 -13.56 20.03
C VAL A 12 13.18 -15.03 19.62
N ASP A 13 11.95 -15.55 19.62
CA ASP A 13 11.67 -16.98 19.38
C ASP A 13 11.41 -17.37 17.91
N ALA A 14 11.47 -16.43 16.95
CA ALA A 14 11.17 -16.72 15.56
C ALA A 14 12.34 -17.44 14.86
N LYS A 15 12.15 -18.72 14.51
CA LYS A 15 13.13 -19.54 13.74
C LYS A 15 13.20 -19.20 12.25
N ARG A 16 12.25 -18.42 11.74
CA ARG A 16 12.12 -17.97 10.36
C ARG A 16 12.00 -16.44 10.34
N PRO A 17 12.22 -15.78 9.19
CA PRO A 17 12.07 -14.34 9.12
C PRO A 17 10.69 -13.91 9.59
N LEU A 18 10.65 -12.77 10.28
CA LEU A 18 9.40 -12.19 10.76
C LEU A 18 9.14 -10.89 10.01
N VAL A 19 7.98 -10.81 9.37
CA VAL A 19 7.48 -9.57 8.81
C VAL A 19 6.41 -9.02 9.76
N VAL A 20 6.57 -7.78 10.19
CA VAL A 20 5.50 -7.03 10.86
C VAL A 20 4.96 -6.03 9.86
N ALA A 21 3.69 -6.15 9.48
CA ALA A 21 3.10 -5.29 8.46
C ALA A 21 1.68 -4.84 8.80
N ASP A 22 1.34 -3.65 8.33
CA ASP A 22 0.01 -3.09 8.48
C ASP A 22 -0.40 -2.26 7.25
N VAL A 23 -1.70 -2.04 7.11
CA VAL A 23 -2.29 -1.19 6.08
C VAL A 23 -2.83 0.06 6.74
N LEU A 24 -2.14 1.18 6.54
CA LEU A 24 -2.42 2.43 7.22
C LEU A 24 -2.83 3.52 6.23
N SER A 25 -3.72 4.41 6.67
CA SER A 25 -4.23 5.49 5.84
C SER A 25 -3.51 6.80 6.15
N PHE A 26 -3.08 7.51 5.11
CA PHE A 26 -2.52 8.86 5.21
C PHE A 26 -3.05 9.74 4.07
N GLU A 27 -3.61 10.90 4.41
CA GLU A 27 -4.16 11.89 3.48
C GLU A 27 -5.13 11.33 2.40
N GLY A 28 -5.88 10.29 2.74
CA GLY A 28 -6.86 9.64 1.86
C GLY A 28 -6.26 8.60 0.89
N MET A 29 -5.00 8.20 1.10
CA MET A 29 -4.35 7.07 0.45
C MET A 29 -4.07 5.97 1.47
N ALA A 30 -4.08 4.71 1.03
CA ALA A 30 -3.71 3.56 1.85
C ALA A 30 -2.29 3.10 1.50
N PHE A 31 -1.49 2.81 2.52
CA PHE A 31 -0.10 2.41 2.41
C PHE A 31 0.11 1.07 3.10
N LEU A 32 0.84 0.18 2.43
CA LEU A 32 1.48 -0.96 3.06
C LEU A 32 2.73 -0.46 3.77
N VAL A 33 2.77 -0.63 5.09
CA VAL A 33 3.97 -0.43 5.90
C VAL A 33 4.42 -1.81 6.37
N ALA A 34 5.65 -2.19 6.08
CA ALA A 34 6.18 -3.49 6.52
C ALA A 34 7.63 -3.38 6.98
N TYR A 35 7.92 -4.13 8.04
CA TYR A 35 9.21 -4.28 8.67
C TYR A 35 9.64 -5.73 8.58
N LEU A 36 10.83 -5.99 8.06
CA LEU A 36 11.44 -7.30 8.05
C LEU A 36 12.44 -7.41 9.20
N TYR A 37 12.26 -8.44 10.01
CA TYR A 37 13.12 -8.78 11.14
C TYR A 37 13.90 -10.05 10.87
N GLU A 38 15.17 -10.01 11.23
CA GLU A 38 16.02 -11.18 11.43
C GLU A 38 16.45 -11.22 12.90
N SER A 39 16.07 -12.28 13.60
CA SER A 39 16.16 -12.37 15.07
C SER A 39 15.44 -11.19 15.75
N THR A 40 16.18 -10.17 16.19
CA THR A 40 15.65 -8.99 16.87
C THR A 40 15.88 -7.69 16.12
N TYR A 41 16.61 -7.72 15.00
CA TYR A 41 17.00 -6.53 14.26
C TYR A 41 16.09 -6.32 13.07
N THR A 42 15.65 -5.07 12.87
CA THR A 42 15.05 -4.65 11.61
C THR A 42 16.13 -4.64 10.55
N ILE A 43 15.98 -5.48 9.52
CA ILE A 43 16.92 -5.53 8.38
C ILE A 43 16.38 -4.82 7.15
N ALA A 44 15.06 -4.65 7.05
CA ALA A 44 14.44 -3.87 5.99
C ALA A 44 13.11 -3.25 6.42
N GLN A 45 12.73 -2.19 5.70
CA GLN A 45 11.47 -1.48 5.88
C GLN A 45 10.97 -1.02 4.51
N ILE A 46 9.66 -1.17 4.28
CA ILE A 46 8.99 -0.60 3.11
C ILE A 46 7.78 0.22 3.54
N ILE A 47 7.54 1.30 2.80
CA ILE A 47 6.31 2.08 2.85
C ILE A 47 5.91 2.33 1.40
N THR A 48 4.78 1.76 0.98
CA THR A 48 4.36 1.86 -0.42
C THR A 48 2.84 2.00 -0.53
N PRO A 49 2.32 2.90 -1.38
CA PRO A 49 0.89 3.02 -1.57
C PRO A 49 0.34 1.76 -2.24
N ILE A 50 -0.78 1.24 -1.71
CA ILE A 50 -1.42 0.02 -2.22
C ILE A 50 -1.80 0.16 -3.70
N THR A 51 -2.19 1.37 -4.13
CA THR A 51 -2.49 1.64 -5.54
C THR A 51 -1.30 1.38 -6.46
N LYS A 52 -0.07 1.66 -6.00
CA LYS A 52 1.13 1.41 -6.80
C LYS A 52 1.38 -0.09 -6.97
N ILE A 53 1.24 -0.87 -5.89
CA ILE A 53 1.33 -2.33 -5.93
C ILE A 53 0.37 -2.91 -6.97
N HIS A 54 -0.89 -2.46 -6.95
CA HIS A 54 -1.90 -2.94 -7.90
C HIS A 54 -1.70 -2.42 -9.33
N ASP A 55 -1.25 -1.17 -9.51
CA ASP A 55 -0.94 -0.61 -10.83
C ASP A 55 0.21 -1.39 -11.51
N GLU A 56 1.12 -1.97 -10.72
CA GLU A 56 2.21 -2.86 -11.18
C GLU A 56 1.75 -4.31 -11.41
N GLY A 57 0.49 -4.63 -11.12
CA GLY A 57 -0.08 -5.98 -11.29
C GLY A 57 0.23 -6.95 -10.14
N SER A 58 0.75 -6.45 -9.02
CA SER A 58 1.12 -7.24 -7.85
C SER A 58 0.02 -7.23 -6.77
N THR A 59 0.12 -8.17 -5.83
CA THR A 59 -0.70 -8.24 -4.61
C THR A 59 0.09 -7.80 -3.38
N LEU A 60 -0.57 -7.60 -2.22
CA LEU A 60 0.16 -7.33 -0.97
C LEU A 60 0.99 -8.55 -0.57
N SER A 61 0.49 -9.77 -0.82
CA SER A 61 1.25 -11.00 -0.62
C SER A 61 2.55 -11.01 -1.42
N ASP A 62 2.53 -10.60 -2.69
CA ASP A 62 3.74 -10.52 -3.53
C ASP A 62 4.74 -9.50 -2.99
N ALA A 63 4.26 -8.34 -2.54
CA ALA A 63 5.12 -7.30 -1.95
C ALA A 63 5.81 -7.78 -0.65
N LEU A 64 5.11 -8.56 0.19
CA LEU A 64 5.69 -9.17 1.39
C LEU A 64 6.71 -10.26 1.05
N HIS A 65 6.46 -11.05 -0.01
CA HIS A 65 7.46 -12.00 -0.53
C HIS A 65 8.69 -11.29 -1.07
N GLU A 66 8.52 -10.18 -1.78
CA GLU A 66 9.61 -9.44 -2.40
C GLU A 66 10.58 -8.87 -1.36
N ILE A 67 10.07 -8.22 -0.30
CA ILE A 67 10.94 -7.69 0.77
C ILE A 67 11.76 -8.82 1.41
N VAL A 68 11.18 -10.01 1.63
CA VAL A 68 11.92 -11.15 2.17
C VAL A 68 12.96 -11.64 1.15
N ARG A 69 12.55 -11.88 -0.10
CA ARG A 69 13.42 -12.44 -1.15
C ARG A 69 14.65 -11.56 -1.41
N VAL A 70 14.45 -10.24 -1.55
CA VAL A 70 15.53 -9.30 -1.88
C VAL A 70 16.55 -9.22 -0.75
N ASN A 71 16.10 -9.22 0.51
CA ASN A 71 17.00 -9.04 1.65
C ASN A 71 17.73 -10.33 2.06
N PHE A 72 17.19 -11.50 1.78
CA PHE A 72 17.87 -12.78 2.01
C PHE A 72 18.61 -13.31 0.76
N ASN A 73 18.61 -12.56 -0.36
CA ASN A 73 19.24 -12.92 -1.64
C ASN A 73 18.87 -14.32 -2.12
N LEU A 74 17.57 -14.63 -2.15
CA LEU A 74 17.06 -15.97 -2.41
C LEU A 74 16.61 -16.14 -3.85
N ALA A 75 16.93 -17.31 -4.43
CA ALA A 75 16.40 -17.72 -5.73
C ALA A 75 14.96 -18.24 -5.62
N ASP A 76 14.63 -18.92 -4.51
CA ASP A 76 13.32 -19.51 -4.25
C ASP A 76 12.59 -18.82 -3.08
N PRO A 77 11.25 -18.79 -3.07
CA PRO A 77 10.48 -18.29 -1.94
C PRO A 77 10.74 -19.13 -0.67
N ILE A 78 10.91 -18.45 0.47
CA ILE A 78 11.01 -19.10 1.78
C ILE A 78 9.78 -18.80 2.62
N ALA A 79 9.52 -19.68 3.60
CA ALA A 79 8.45 -19.46 4.54
C ALA A 79 8.84 -18.40 5.59
N PHE A 80 7.92 -17.51 5.92
CA PHE A 80 8.11 -16.48 6.95
C PHE A 80 6.84 -16.27 7.79
N ASP A 81 7.03 -15.71 8.98
CA ASP A 81 5.92 -15.28 9.84
C ASP A 81 5.46 -13.89 9.44
N LEU A 82 4.15 -13.65 9.42
CA LEU A 82 3.56 -12.34 9.27
C LEU A 82 2.77 -11.98 10.52
N TYR A 83 3.16 -10.90 11.21
CA TYR A 83 2.35 -10.27 12.24
C TYR A 83 1.67 -9.05 11.65
N THR A 84 0.35 -8.99 11.78
CA THR A 84 -0.43 -7.87 11.27
C THR A 84 -1.64 -7.58 12.14
N SER A 85 -2.06 -6.33 12.20
CA SER A 85 -3.35 -5.93 12.79
C SER A 85 -4.43 -5.69 11.73
N SER A 86 -4.12 -5.96 10.45
CA SER A 86 -4.98 -5.72 9.31
C SER A 86 -5.66 -6.99 8.81
N ASP A 87 -6.99 -7.02 8.87
CA ASP A 87 -7.79 -8.09 8.29
C ASP A 87 -7.55 -8.23 6.78
N LEU A 88 -7.25 -7.13 6.08
CA LEU A 88 -6.94 -7.14 4.64
C LEU A 88 -5.69 -7.96 4.35
N LEU A 89 -4.62 -7.76 5.13
CA LEU A 89 -3.37 -8.51 4.97
C LEU A 89 -3.55 -9.97 5.32
N ILE A 90 -4.32 -10.30 6.36
CA ILE A 90 -4.66 -11.68 6.66
C ILE A 90 -5.37 -12.31 5.46
N ALA A 91 -6.45 -11.69 4.97
CA ALA A 91 -7.23 -12.22 3.87
C ALA A 91 -6.41 -12.44 2.59
N GLU A 92 -5.56 -11.48 2.21
CA GLU A 92 -4.71 -11.61 1.01
C GLU A 92 -3.63 -12.68 1.15
N THR A 93 -3.16 -12.96 2.36
CA THR A 93 -2.05 -13.90 2.58
C THR A 93 -2.51 -15.34 2.85
N LEU A 94 -3.80 -15.58 3.07
CA LEU A 94 -4.37 -16.92 3.31
C LEU A 94 -4.05 -17.94 2.19
N ALA A 95 -3.96 -17.48 0.95
CA ALA A 95 -3.68 -18.34 -0.19
C ALA A 95 -2.18 -18.69 -0.34
N SER A 96 -1.30 -17.99 0.38
CA SER A 96 0.14 -18.18 0.25
C SER A 96 0.61 -19.36 1.13
N PRO A 97 1.22 -20.41 0.55
CA PRO A 97 1.73 -21.54 1.33
C PRO A 97 2.98 -21.19 2.15
N TYR A 98 3.58 -20.02 1.90
CA TYR A 98 4.83 -19.58 2.50
C TYR A 98 4.65 -18.52 3.60
N ILE A 99 3.46 -17.94 3.73
CA ILE A 99 3.19 -16.90 4.72
C ILE A 99 2.36 -17.51 5.84
N LEU A 100 2.91 -17.57 7.06
CA LEU A 100 2.08 -17.83 8.22
C LEU A 100 1.59 -16.50 8.80
N GLY A 101 0.42 -16.06 8.34
CA GLY A 101 -0.27 -14.88 8.86
C GLY A 101 -0.81 -15.10 10.27
N GLN A 102 -0.50 -14.18 11.16
CA GLN A 102 -1.03 -14.11 12.52
C GLN A 102 -1.64 -12.72 12.73
N LEU A 103 -2.94 -12.69 13.00
CA LEU A 103 -3.61 -11.47 13.42
C LEU A 103 -3.19 -11.16 14.86
N LYS A 104 -2.67 -9.97 15.08
CA LYS A 104 -2.13 -9.49 16.36
C LYS A 104 -2.82 -8.21 16.80
N ASP A 105 -2.69 -7.89 18.09
CA ASP A 105 -3.13 -6.61 18.60
C ASP A 105 -2.28 -5.47 18.04
N LYS A 106 -2.89 -4.28 17.88
CA LYS A 106 -2.20 -3.09 17.36
C LYS A 106 -0.94 -2.70 18.14
N SER A 107 -0.87 -3.06 19.41
CA SER A 107 0.32 -2.85 20.24
C SER A 107 1.53 -3.67 19.79
N GLU A 108 1.30 -4.82 19.15
CA GLU A 108 2.36 -5.71 18.65
C GLU A 108 2.82 -5.35 17.23
N THR A 109 2.07 -4.47 16.55
CA THR A 109 2.42 -3.90 15.22
C THR A 109 2.66 -2.39 15.28
N SER A 110 2.92 -1.87 16.48
CA SER A 110 2.93 -0.43 16.76
C SER A 110 4.02 0.32 15.98
N GLU A 111 5.09 -0.36 15.56
CA GLU A 111 6.12 0.19 14.69
C GLU A 111 5.55 0.69 13.36
N CYS A 112 4.53 0.05 12.80
CA CYS A 112 3.91 0.47 11.55
C CYS A 112 3.21 1.83 11.73
N GLN A 113 2.50 2.00 12.84
CA GLN A 113 1.82 3.26 13.16
C GLN A 113 2.82 4.37 13.48
N ARG A 114 3.84 4.08 14.31
CA ARG A 114 4.91 5.05 14.61
C ARG A 114 5.64 5.51 13.35
N CYS A 115 5.80 4.62 12.38
CA CYS A 115 6.41 4.95 11.10
C CYS A 115 5.60 5.98 10.33
N ILE A 116 4.30 5.74 10.14
CA ILE A 116 3.45 6.63 9.33
C ILE A 116 3.16 7.95 10.05
N ASP A 117 3.23 7.97 11.38
CA ASP A 117 3.05 9.17 12.19
C ASP A 117 4.33 10.02 12.29
N HIS A 118 5.47 9.53 11.79
CA HIS A 118 6.72 10.25 11.87
C HIS A 118 6.70 11.48 10.93
N PRO A 119 6.96 12.72 11.40
CA PRO A 119 6.82 13.93 10.60
C PRO A 119 7.60 13.92 9.27
N TYR A 120 8.88 13.52 9.29
CA TYR A 120 9.67 13.41 8.05
C TYR A 120 9.14 12.35 7.07
N ILE A 121 8.53 11.27 7.57
CA ILE A 121 7.91 10.27 6.71
C ILE A 121 6.63 10.85 6.11
N GLN A 122 5.81 11.56 6.89
CA GLN A 122 4.60 12.22 6.38
C GLN A 122 4.90 13.24 5.28
N GLU A 123 5.93 14.07 5.48
CA GLU A 123 6.42 15.02 4.46
C GLU A 123 6.86 14.28 3.19
N ALA A 124 7.69 13.24 3.31
CA ALA A 124 8.12 12.44 2.17
C ALA A 124 6.95 11.73 1.45
N LEU A 125 5.99 11.19 2.19
CA LEU A 125 4.80 10.55 1.61
C LEU A 125 3.91 11.58 0.91
N HIS A 126 3.80 12.78 1.47
CA HIS A 126 3.06 13.87 0.87
C HIS A 126 3.62 14.20 -0.52
N ASP A 127 4.92 14.48 -0.58
CA ASP A 127 5.61 14.93 -1.80
C ASP A 127 5.71 13.82 -2.85
N LEU A 128 6.06 12.60 -2.44
CA LEU A 128 6.30 11.50 -3.38
C LEU A 128 5.00 10.89 -3.94
N TYR A 129 3.93 10.88 -3.15
CA TYR A 129 2.73 10.11 -3.49
C TYR A 129 1.45 10.94 -3.45
N VAL A 130 1.18 11.68 -2.37
CA VAL A 130 -0.11 12.34 -2.16
C VAL A 130 -0.32 13.48 -3.14
N GLU A 131 0.64 14.40 -3.26
CA GLU A 131 0.54 15.56 -4.14
C GLU A 131 0.45 15.12 -5.62
N PRO A 132 1.35 14.26 -6.14
CA PRO A 132 1.22 13.74 -7.51
C PRO A 132 -0.11 13.02 -7.76
N TYR A 133 -0.62 12.28 -6.77
CA TYR A 133 -1.92 11.61 -6.89
C TYR A 133 -3.07 12.62 -6.98
N ARG A 134 -3.04 13.69 -6.17
CA ARG A 134 -4.05 14.77 -6.20
C ARG A 134 -4.04 15.50 -7.54
N GLU A 135 -2.87 15.81 -8.07
CA GLU A 135 -2.71 16.46 -9.37
C GLU A 135 -3.26 15.60 -10.51
N LYS A 136 -2.87 14.32 -10.56
CA LYS A 136 -3.42 13.36 -11.54
C LYS A 136 -4.95 13.28 -11.47
N ARG A 137 -5.53 13.27 -10.26
CA ARG A 137 -6.99 13.28 -10.09
C ARG A 137 -7.64 14.58 -10.56
N LYS A 138 -7.04 15.74 -10.29
CA LYS A 138 -7.54 17.04 -10.77
C LYS A 138 -7.52 17.07 -12.30
N ALA A 139 -6.40 16.73 -12.93
CA ALA A 139 -6.26 16.67 -14.38
C ALA A 139 -7.30 15.73 -15.03
N LYS A 140 -7.50 14.52 -14.47
CA LYS A 140 -8.50 13.56 -14.98
C LYS A 140 -9.93 14.08 -14.85
N ARG A 141 -10.26 14.82 -13.79
CA ARG A 141 -11.58 15.44 -13.61
C ARG A 141 -11.81 16.57 -14.61
N GLU A 142 -10.80 17.38 -14.89
CA GLU A 142 -10.86 18.45 -15.88
C GLU A 142 -11.00 17.90 -17.30
N ALA A 143 -10.24 16.87 -17.66
CA ALA A 143 -10.38 16.18 -18.94
C ALA A 143 -11.81 15.66 -19.15
N LYS A 144 -12.37 14.93 -18.16
CA LYS A 144 -13.77 14.45 -18.22
C LYS A 144 -14.79 15.58 -18.36
N ARG A 145 -14.55 16.75 -17.74
CA ARG A 145 -15.44 17.92 -17.89
C ARG A 145 -15.37 18.51 -19.30
N LYS A 146 -14.16 18.61 -19.88
CA LYS A 146 -13.95 19.06 -21.25
C LYS A 146 -14.63 18.10 -22.25
N ASP A 147 -14.44 16.79 -22.07
CA ASP A 147 -15.08 15.78 -22.93
C ASP A 147 -16.60 15.91 -22.92
N ARG A 148 -17.23 15.97 -21.73
CA ARG A 148 -18.69 16.15 -21.63
C ARG A 148 -19.17 17.44 -22.29
N SER A 149 -18.40 18.52 -22.20
CA SER A 149 -18.72 19.80 -22.86
C SER A 149 -18.65 19.66 -24.38
N ILE A 150 -17.64 18.97 -24.91
CA ILE A 150 -17.50 18.68 -26.34
C ILE A 150 -18.66 17.82 -26.83
N PHE A 151 -18.96 16.70 -26.15
CA PHE A 151 -20.09 15.83 -26.49
C PHE A 151 -21.42 16.57 -26.50
N ARG A 152 -21.64 17.49 -25.54
CA ARG A 152 -22.86 18.32 -25.51
C ARG A 152 -22.94 19.25 -26.72
N LYS A 153 -21.85 19.95 -27.06
CA LYS A 153 -21.79 20.84 -28.24
C LYS A 153 -22.02 20.07 -29.55
N VAL A 154 -21.42 18.88 -29.69
CA VAL A 154 -21.64 18.02 -30.85
C VAL A 154 -23.11 17.60 -30.95
N GLY A 155 -23.74 17.21 -29.84
CA GLY A 155 -25.15 16.87 -29.80
C GLY A 155 -26.07 18.04 -30.18
N GLU A 156 -25.76 19.25 -29.74
CA GLU A 156 -26.48 20.48 -30.11
C GLU A 156 -26.34 20.78 -31.61
N TRP A 157 -25.13 20.66 -32.17
CA TRP A 157 -24.88 20.87 -33.60
C TRP A 157 -25.62 19.85 -34.49
N ILE A 158 -25.61 18.57 -34.11
CA ILE A 158 -26.35 17.52 -34.83
C ILE A 158 -27.85 17.82 -34.83
N LYS A 159 -28.43 18.19 -33.68
CA LYS A 159 -29.85 18.58 -33.61
C LYS A 159 -30.16 19.75 -34.53
N GLU A 160 -29.28 20.74 -34.61
CA GLU A 160 -29.48 21.91 -35.45
C GLU A 160 -29.40 21.59 -36.95
N MET A 161 -28.49 20.69 -37.37
CA MET A 161 -28.46 20.19 -38.75
C MET A 161 -29.76 19.47 -39.13
N PHE A 162 -30.23 18.53 -38.31
CA PHE A 162 -31.47 17.80 -38.60
C PHE A 162 -32.70 18.71 -38.64
N ARG A 163 -32.71 19.79 -37.85
CA ARG A 163 -33.78 20.80 -37.90
C ARG A 163 -33.76 21.56 -39.24
N LYS A 164 -32.57 21.89 -39.77
CA LYS A 164 -32.42 22.60 -41.05
C LYS A 164 -32.70 21.71 -42.27
N ALA A 165 -32.44 20.41 -42.18
CA ALA A 165 -32.68 19.46 -43.28
C ALA A 165 -34.15 19.00 -43.43
N ARG A 166 -35.03 19.36 -42.50
CA ARG A 166 -36.45 18.96 -42.47
C ARG A 166 -37.41 20.07 -42.94
N VAL A 167 -36.85 21.17 -43.47
CA VAL A 167 -37.53 22.30 -44.11
C VAL A 167 -37.11 22.31 -45.57
#